data_AF-A0A2S6B1M9-F1
#
_entry.id   AF-A0A2S6B1M9-F1
#
_cell.length_a   1.000
_cell.length_b   1.000
_cell.length_c   1.000
_cell.angle_alpha   90.00
_cell.angle_beta   90.00
_cell.angle_gamma   90.00
#
_symmetry.space_group_name_H-M   'P 1'
#
loop_
_entity.id
_entity.type
_entity.pdbx_description
1 polymer ?
#
loop_
_entity_poly.entity_id
_entity_poly.type
_entity_poly.pdbx_seq_one_letter_code
_entity_poly.pdbx_strand_id
1 'polypeptide(L)'
;MKTSATTGRAWAIVATLVLATAGVANARAQTIEQGLLQLEWGDPAPAPPGQARAKSRFNAHLVKDDGSRIALDPVQARRAAGDLYVLANRRVAVAFGAPGKAMSAAPSIEAIVPADRTAQSAQASAVTARVAAAAPINGVTRWVTVMCKFSDIATEQKALPFFQSQYGEGVGQLGHYWREVSYNKINLTGSSAYGWFALPQPRSYYVTQENGKDKADLKKLFADCGAAADAAVDFGSVQGVNMMFNGDLDGYAWGGGSCAPLEGRASLCTRVTWNPPWSFSNLAPLAHEMGHGYGLPHSDNSDGDDDTYDNPWDVMSDGWSNVVRDATYGARPKHINIFQRHRLSWVDAARQQVLTLGDIATRQIALDYAHLAGSGNVQMLVLSLSPQADPYATVVYTLEARKREGAYEGSLAGDAVIIHKIQASGTAYSVDADVPPANTSNNEGSMFKVGERWLTPEGTHAVTVTAQTATGFLLTVGPPRVMSAPLPPRLQASGVSASSAASSTGAQVAPEGERASSTERCSRMGSARAAACTTRER
;
A
#
# COMPACT_ATOMS: atom_id res chain seq x y z
N MET A 1 -91.28 38.27 15.45
CA MET A 1 -92.48 37.41 15.39
C MET A 1 -92.04 36.00 15.75
N LYS A 2 -92.51 35.57 16.93
CA LYS A 2 -92.49 34.26 17.60
C LYS A 2 -91.16 33.56 17.93
N THR A 3 -91.08 33.35 19.25
CA THR A 3 -90.13 32.77 20.20
C THR A 3 -90.28 31.25 20.41
N SER A 4 -89.35 30.71 21.22
CA SER A 4 -89.45 29.52 22.09
C SER A 4 -88.95 28.21 21.47
N ALA A 5 -88.30 27.29 22.19
CA ALA A 5 -88.28 27.04 23.64
C ALA A 5 -87.00 26.28 24.07
N THR A 6 -86.76 26.28 25.38
CA THR A 6 -85.72 25.52 26.12
C THR A 6 -86.30 24.29 26.83
N THR A 7 -85.37 23.37 27.20
CA THR A 7 -85.38 22.36 28.28
C THR A 7 -85.71 20.89 27.96
N GLY A 8 -84.88 19.97 28.51
CA GLY A 8 -85.20 18.56 28.72
C GLY A 8 -83.99 17.61 28.68
N ARG A 9 -83.74 16.87 29.78
CA ARG A 9 -82.55 16.06 30.10
C ARG A 9 -82.52 14.64 29.50
N ALA A 10 -81.32 14.06 29.58
CA ALA A 10 -80.97 12.65 29.91
C ALA A 10 -80.64 11.70 28.75
N TRP A 11 -79.37 11.30 28.68
CA TRP A 11 -78.90 10.10 27.98
C TRP A 11 -77.95 9.31 28.88
N ALA A 12 -78.21 8.01 28.98
CA ALA A 12 -77.33 7.00 29.53
C ALA A 12 -76.87 6.06 28.40
N ILE A 13 -75.55 5.91 28.26
CA ILE A 13 -74.74 4.65 28.24
C ILE A 13 -75.37 3.43 27.51
N VAL A 14 -74.73 2.63 26.65
CA VAL A 14 -73.39 2.50 26.01
C VAL A 14 -73.60 1.43 24.92
N ALA A 15 -72.88 1.50 23.79
CA ALA A 15 -72.50 0.29 23.06
C ALA A 15 -71.13 0.51 22.37
N THR A 16 -70.22 -0.36 22.73
CA THR A 16 -68.79 -0.40 22.47
C THR A 16 -68.48 -0.70 21.00
N LEU A 17 -67.65 0.11 20.34
CA LEU A 17 -67.00 -0.24 19.08
C LEU A 17 -65.49 -0.42 19.34
N VAL A 18 -65.05 -1.67 19.39
CA VAL A 18 -63.62 -2.02 19.44
C VAL A 18 -63.07 -1.83 18.03
N LEU A 19 -62.36 -0.71 17.80
CA LEU A 19 -61.56 -0.54 16.58
C LEU A 19 -60.31 -1.42 16.68
N ALA A 20 -60.16 -2.32 15.71
CA ALA A 20 -58.92 -3.01 15.45
C ALA A 20 -57.82 -1.99 15.11
N THR A 21 -56.85 -1.80 15.99
CA THR A 21 -55.60 -1.12 15.67
C THR A 21 -54.75 -2.08 14.83
N ALA A 22 -54.79 -1.90 13.51
CA ALA A 22 -53.76 -2.45 12.64
C ALA A 22 -52.42 -1.86 13.09
N GLY A 23 -51.57 -2.70 13.69
CA GLY A 23 -50.21 -2.33 14.03
C GLY A 23 -49.46 -1.97 12.75
N VAL A 24 -49.10 -0.69 12.61
CA VAL A 24 -48.10 -0.27 11.63
C VAL A 24 -46.80 -0.90 12.09
N ALA A 25 -46.38 -1.98 11.42
CA ALA A 25 -45.04 -2.52 11.61
C ALA A 25 -44.05 -1.40 11.30
N ASN A 26 -43.34 -0.94 12.34
CA ASN A 26 -42.36 0.11 12.23
C ASN A 26 -41.20 -0.42 11.36
N ALA A 27 -41.20 -0.10 10.07
CA ALA A 27 -40.08 -0.37 9.19
C ALA A 27 -38.88 0.44 9.73
N ARG A 28 -37.91 -0.25 10.35
CA ARG A 28 -36.65 0.38 10.75
C ARG A 28 -35.97 0.87 9.48
N ALA A 29 -35.96 2.19 9.27
CA ALA A 29 -35.49 2.79 8.02
C ALA A 29 -33.99 2.55 7.84
N GLN A 30 -33.59 2.22 6.61
CA GLN A 30 -32.21 2.34 6.14
C GLN A 30 -31.78 3.80 6.31
N THR A 31 -30.52 4.02 6.68
CA THR A 31 -29.96 5.37 6.81
C THR A 31 -28.86 5.56 5.77
N ILE A 32 -28.84 6.73 5.13
CA ILE A 32 -27.81 7.11 4.18
C ILE A 32 -27.01 8.25 4.81
N GLU A 33 -25.72 8.02 4.99
CA GLU A 33 -24.78 9.03 5.48
C GLU A 33 -23.84 9.42 4.35
N GLN A 34 -23.47 10.70 4.30
CA GLN A 34 -22.52 11.21 3.31
C GLN A 34 -21.32 11.86 3.98
N GLY A 35 -20.17 11.75 3.34
CA GLY A 35 -18.92 12.27 3.88
C GLY A 35 -17.72 11.86 3.04
N LEU A 36 -16.52 12.20 3.50
CA LEU A 36 -15.27 11.76 2.92
C LEU A 36 -14.94 10.33 3.36
N LEU A 37 -14.62 9.44 2.43
CA LEU A 37 -14.06 8.14 2.76
C LEU A 37 -12.57 8.27 3.09
N GLN A 38 -12.24 8.14 4.38
CA GLN A 38 -10.87 8.15 4.88
C GLN A 38 -10.41 6.71 5.10
N LEU A 39 -9.32 6.33 4.43
CA LEU A 39 -8.68 5.03 4.56
C LEU A 39 -7.28 5.23 5.17
N GLU A 40 -6.90 4.36 6.10
CA GLU A 40 -5.62 4.38 6.80
C GLU A 40 -5.04 2.96 6.80
N TRP A 41 -3.81 2.81 6.35
CA TRP A 41 -3.03 1.56 6.38
C TRP A 41 -1.94 1.71 7.42
N GLY A 42 -1.75 0.66 8.22
CA GLY A 42 -0.74 0.58 9.26
C GLY A 42 0.23 -0.54 8.96
N ASP A 43 1.50 -0.17 8.81
CA ASP A 43 2.57 -0.99 8.30
C ASP A 43 3.59 -1.29 9.40
N PRO A 44 3.71 -2.56 9.84
CA PRO A 44 4.51 -2.89 11.00
C PRO A 44 6.00 -2.72 10.71
N ALA A 45 6.75 -2.37 11.75
CA ALA A 45 8.20 -2.44 11.71
C ALA A 45 8.68 -3.85 11.30
N PRO A 46 9.81 -3.97 10.58
CA PRO A 46 10.40 -5.26 10.28
C PRO A 46 10.58 -6.10 11.53
N ALA A 47 10.16 -7.36 11.47
CA ALA A 47 10.37 -8.29 12.57
C ALA A 47 11.88 -8.59 12.73
N PRO A 48 12.39 -8.68 13.97
CA PRO A 48 13.71 -9.25 14.22
C PRO A 48 13.81 -10.67 13.65
N PRO A 49 15.01 -11.14 13.26
CA PRO A 49 15.20 -12.51 12.79
C PRO A 49 14.62 -13.55 13.76
N GLY A 50 13.80 -14.46 13.24
CA GLY A 50 13.17 -15.54 14.02
C GLY A 50 11.90 -15.14 14.79
N GLN A 51 11.41 -13.91 14.62
CA GLN A 51 10.10 -13.49 15.15
C GLN A 51 9.07 -13.36 14.03
N ALA A 52 7.81 -13.69 14.37
CA ALA A 52 6.70 -13.46 13.46
C ALA A 52 6.48 -11.95 13.29
N ARG A 53 6.21 -11.54 12.04
CA ARG A 53 5.80 -10.17 11.74
C ARG A 53 4.43 -9.90 12.36
N ALA A 54 4.24 -8.67 12.84
CA ALA A 54 2.90 -8.22 13.17
C ALA A 54 2.06 -8.13 11.89
N LYS A 55 0.74 -8.31 12.00
CA LYS A 55 -0.16 -8.16 10.85
C LYS A 55 -0.33 -6.67 10.51
N SER A 56 -0.46 -6.35 9.22
CA SER A 56 -0.87 -5.01 8.79
C SER A 56 -2.23 -4.62 9.38
N ARG A 57 -2.46 -3.32 9.48
CA ARG A 57 -3.73 -2.75 9.95
C ARG A 57 -4.39 -1.98 8.81
N PHE A 58 -5.72 -1.96 8.80
CA PHE A 58 -6.48 -1.19 7.83
C PHE A 58 -7.74 -0.63 8.49
N ASN A 59 -7.85 0.69 8.53
CA ASN A 59 -9.02 1.39 9.05
C ASN A 59 -9.77 2.08 7.92
N ALA A 60 -11.09 2.01 7.96
CA ALA A 60 -11.97 2.76 7.07
C ALA A 60 -12.94 3.61 7.89
N HIS A 61 -13.09 4.87 7.50
CA HIS A 61 -13.96 5.82 8.18
C HIS A 61 -14.73 6.68 7.18
N LEU A 62 -15.99 6.98 7.48
CA LEU A 62 -16.72 8.07 6.86
C LEU A 62 -16.57 9.33 7.72
N VAL A 63 -15.93 10.37 7.19
CA VAL A 63 -15.81 11.68 7.83
C VAL A 63 -16.95 12.57 7.33
N LYS A 64 -17.90 12.89 8.19
CA LYS A 64 -19.08 13.71 7.86
C LYS A 64 -18.72 15.18 7.74
N ASP A 65 -19.61 15.96 7.13
CA ASP A 65 -19.43 17.40 6.90
C ASP A 65 -19.33 18.20 8.22
N ASP A 66 -19.86 17.67 9.33
CA ASP A 66 -19.73 18.22 10.69
C ASP A 66 -18.42 17.80 11.41
N GLY A 67 -17.55 17.04 10.74
CA GLY A 67 -16.29 16.52 11.28
C GLY A 67 -16.43 15.28 12.15
N SER A 68 -17.65 14.79 12.40
CA SER A 68 -17.88 13.50 13.07
C SER A 68 -17.44 12.34 12.18
N ARG A 69 -17.06 11.21 12.80
CA ARG A 69 -16.55 10.03 12.09
C ARG A 69 -17.41 8.82 12.39
N ILE A 70 -17.71 8.05 11.36
CA ILE A 70 -18.32 6.72 11.47
C ILE A 70 -17.25 5.70 11.08
N ALA A 71 -16.86 4.82 12.01
CA ALA A 71 -16.00 3.69 11.69
C ALA A 71 -16.75 2.71 10.79
N LEU A 72 -16.11 2.29 9.70
CA LEU A 72 -16.65 1.32 8.76
C LEU A 72 -15.90 0.00 8.95
N ASP A 73 -16.65 -1.09 9.10
CA ASP A 73 -16.05 -2.42 9.09
C ASP A 73 -15.36 -2.65 7.73
N PRO A 74 -14.04 -2.88 7.67
CA PRO A 74 -13.33 -2.91 6.40
C PRO A 74 -13.74 -4.05 5.48
N VAL A 75 -14.15 -5.20 6.04
CA VAL A 75 -14.60 -6.36 5.25
C VAL A 75 -15.93 -6.02 4.58
N GLN A 76 -16.88 -5.48 5.31
CA GLN A 76 -18.16 -5.02 4.75
C GLN A 76 -17.96 -3.85 3.78
N ALA A 77 -17.09 -2.89 4.09
CA ALA A 77 -16.84 -1.74 3.24
C ALA A 77 -16.27 -2.15 1.87
N ARG A 78 -15.31 -3.10 1.83
CA ARG A 78 -14.79 -3.65 0.57
C ARG A 78 -15.88 -4.31 -0.27
N ARG A 79 -16.75 -5.09 0.35
CA ARG A 79 -17.89 -5.74 -0.32
C ARG A 79 -18.91 -4.72 -0.84
N ALA A 80 -19.19 -3.67 -0.07
CA ALA A 80 -20.21 -2.69 -0.38
C ALA A 80 -19.78 -1.64 -1.43
N ALA A 81 -18.47 -1.38 -1.56
CA ALA A 81 -17.92 -0.37 -2.48
C ALA A 81 -17.60 -0.92 -3.89
N GLY A 82 -17.60 -2.24 -4.08
CA GLY A 82 -17.00 -2.89 -5.24
C GLY A 82 -15.47 -2.77 -5.22
N ASP A 83 -14.96 -1.57 -5.50
CA ASP A 83 -13.57 -1.17 -5.24
C ASP A 83 -13.54 -0.02 -4.23
N LEU A 84 -13.21 -0.35 -2.98
CA LEU A 84 -13.13 0.62 -1.89
C LEU A 84 -11.97 1.61 -2.08
N TYR A 85 -10.87 1.16 -2.69
CA TYR A 85 -9.62 1.89 -2.72
C TYR A 85 -9.66 3.04 -3.75
N VAL A 86 -10.40 2.89 -4.86
CA VAL A 86 -10.64 4.00 -5.81
C VAL A 86 -11.51 5.11 -5.24
N LEU A 87 -12.18 4.86 -4.11
CA LEU A 87 -12.97 5.83 -3.37
C LEU A 87 -12.17 6.52 -2.26
N ALA A 88 -10.90 6.14 -2.06
CA ALA A 88 -10.04 6.73 -1.02
C ALA A 88 -9.97 8.26 -1.18
N ASN A 89 -10.19 8.98 -0.07
CA ASN A 89 -10.19 10.44 -0.01
C ASN A 89 -11.22 11.11 -0.95
N ARG A 90 -12.31 10.40 -1.29
CA ARG A 90 -13.42 10.96 -2.07
C ARG A 90 -14.69 11.08 -1.24
N ARG A 91 -15.59 11.96 -1.67
CA ARG A 91 -16.92 12.05 -1.06
C ARG A 91 -17.76 10.86 -1.50
N VAL A 92 -18.31 10.13 -0.54
CA VAL A 92 -19.14 8.94 -0.76
C VAL A 92 -20.47 9.07 -0.03
N ALA A 93 -21.46 8.30 -0.48
CA ALA A 93 -22.67 8.00 0.26
C ALA A 93 -22.61 6.53 0.72
N VAL A 94 -22.87 6.31 2.00
CA VAL A 94 -22.89 4.99 2.63
C VAL A 94 -24.33 4.67 3.03
N ALA A 95 -24.88 3.60 2.46
CA ALA A 95 -26.17 3.06 2.86
C ALA A 95 -25.96 2.02 3.98
N PHE A 96 -26.57 2.29 5.13
CA PHE A 96 -26.59 1.38 6.27
C PHE A 96 -27.93 0.67 6.35
N GLY A 97 -27.87 -0.65 6.53
CA GLY A 97 -29.02 -1.50 6.76
C GLY A 97 -29.70 -1.19 8.09
N ALA A 98 -30.94 -1.66 8.21
CA ALA A 98 -31.72 -1.48 9.43
C ALA A 98 -30.97 -2.06 10.64
N PRO A 99 -30.88 -1.34 11.77
CA PRO A 99 -30.18 -1.84 12.95
C PRO A 99 -30.79 -3.18 13.40
N GLY A 100 -29.93 -4.17 13.62
CA GLY A 100 -30.32 -5.53 14.00
C GLY A 100 -31.13 -5.57 15.30
N LYS A 101 -31.74 -6.74 15.60
CA LYS A 101 -32.51 -6.93 16.85
C LYS A 101 -31.65 -6.82 18.12
N ALA A 102 -30.33 -7.02 18.01
CA ALA A 102 -29.38 -6.82 19.10
C ALA A 102 -28.92 -5.36 19.16
N MET A 103 -29.07 -4.71 20.31
CA MET A 103 -28.72 -3.28 20.53
C MET A 103 -27.22 -2.96 20.39
N SER A 104 -26.35 -3.95 20.23
CA SER A 104 -24.88 -3.79 20.19
C SER A 104 -24.23 -4.07 18.84
N ALA A 105 -25.00 -4.45 17.81
CA ALA A 105 -24.43 -4.69 16.48
C ALA A 105 -24.37 -3.38 15.68
N ALA A 106 -23.17 -3.02 15.20
CA ALA A 106 -23.02 -1.96 14.21
C ALA A 106 -23.93 -2.26 13.00
N PRO A 107 -24.59 -1.25 12.41
CA PRO A 107 -25.46 -1.48 11.26
C PRO A 107 -24.65 -2.03 10.08
N SER A 108 -25.24 -2.96 9.33
CA SER A 108 -24.59 -3.55 8.16
C SER A 108 -24.38 -2.51 7.07
N ILE A 109 -23.23 -2.54 6.40
CA ILE A 109 -22.97 -1.66 5.25
C ILE A 109 -23.53 -2.34 3.99
N GLU A 110 -24.53 -1.72 3.37
CA GLU A 110 -25.22 -2.28 2.20
C GLU A 110 -24.61 -1.78 0.88
N ALA A 111 -24.23 -0.51 0.80
CA ALA A 111 -23.60 0.07 -0.39
C ALA A 111 -22.71 1.26 -0.03
N ILE A 112 -21.62 1.43 -0.77
CA ILE A 112 -20.80 2.64 -0.76
C ILE A 112 -20.66 3.11 -2.21
N VAL A 113 -21.09 4.34 -2.49
CA VAL A 113 -21.04 4.91 -3.85
C VAL A 113 -20.43 6.31 -3.83
N PRO A 114 -19.77 6.76 -4.91
CA PRO A 114 -19.35 8.15 -5.05
C PRO A 114 -20.53 9.12 -4.88
N ALA A 115 -20.30 10.22 -4.17
CA ALA A 115 -21.26 11.30 -3.96
C ALA A 115 -20.74 12.67 -4.43
N ASP A 116 -19.59 12.70 -5.10
CA ASP A 116 -19.04 13.88 -5.76
C ASP A 116 -19.60 14.03 -7.19
N ARG A 117 -19.80 15.28 -7.63
CA ARG A 117 -20.36 15.59 -8.97
C ARG A 117 -19.34 15.38 -10.10
N THR A 118 -18.07 15.20 -9.77
CA THR A 118 -16.94 15.11 -10.70
C THR A 118 -16.43 13.68 -10.80
N ALA A 119 -17.25 12.83 -11.41
CA ALA A 119 -16.85 11.77 -12.33
C ALA A 119 -18.15 11.09 -12.73
N GLN A 120 -18.53 11.17 -14.01
CA GLN A 120 -19.22 10.04 -14.60
C GLN A 120 -18.38 8.82 -14.22
N SER A 121 -18.93 7.95 -13.38
CA SER A 121 -18.33 6.66 -13.08
C SER A 121 -17.89 6.09 -14.42
N ALA A 122 -16.58 5.93 -14.63
CA ALA A 122 -16.09 5.21 -15.79
C ALA A 122 -16.92 3.92 -15.85
N GLN A 123 -17.54 3.63 -16.99
CA GLN A 123 -18.24 2.37 -17.16
C GLN A 123 -17.21 1.27 -17.01
N ALA A 124 -17.08 0.76 -15.79
CA ALA A 124 -17.46 -0.58 -15.56
C ALA A 124 -17.09 -1.57 -16.70
N SER A 125 -15.81 -1.97 -16.82
CA SER A 125 -15.36 -3.05 -17.72
C SER A 125 -14.72 -4.26 -17.01
N ALA A 126 -15.43 -5.40 -16.96
CA ALA A 126 -14.90 -6.65 -16.38
C ALA A 126 -13.64 -7.19 -17.11
N VAL A 127 -13.41 -6.71 -18.33
CA VAL A 127 -12.31 -7.14 -19.23
C VAL A 127 -10.95 -6.62 -18.74
N THR A 128 -10.89 -5.46 -18.06
CA THR A 128 -9.64 -4.81 -17.64
C THR A 128 -9.42 -4.81 -16.12
N ALA A 129 -10.11 -5.69 -15.39
CA ALA A 129 -10.12 -5.74 -13.91
C ALA A 129 -10.60 -4.49 -13.17
N ARG A 130 -11.14 -3.46 -13.83
CA ARG A 130 -11.71 -2.24 -13.19
C ARG A 130 -10.97 -1.74 -11.95
N VAL A 131 -9.75 -1.26 -12.14
CA VAL A 131 -9.09 -0.47 -11.09
C VAL A 131 -8.31 0.64 -11.75
N ALA A 132 -9.01 1.68 -12.18
CA ALA A 132 -8.41 2.96 -12.51
C ALA A 132 -8.95 3.97 -11.50
N ALA A 133 -8.06 4.76 -10.89
CA ALA A 133 -8.45 5.87 -10.05
C ALA A 133 -9.41 6.78 -10.84
N ALA A 134 -10.51 7.18 -10.22
CA ALA A 134 -11.51 8.04 -10.87
C ALA A 134 -10.95 9.42 -11.26
N ALA A 135 -9.81 9.82 -10.69
CA ALA A 135 -9.01 10.94 -11.09
C ALA A 135 -7.56 10.47 -11.33
N PRO A 136 -6.99 10.65 -12.53
CA PRO A 136 -5.58 10.39 -12.80
C PRO A 136 -4.67 11.17 -11.84
N ILE A 137 -3.63 10.52 -11.32
CA ILE A 137 -2.58 11.18 -10.54
C ILE A 137 -1.49 11.61 -11.51
N ASN A 138 -1.43 12.90 -11.85
CA ASN A 138 -0.49 13.42 -12.83
C ASN A 138 -0.02 14.84 -12.49
N GLY A 139 0.99 15.31 -13.22
CA GLY A 139 1.52 16.66 -13.08
C GLY A 139 2.39 16.84 -11.83
N VAL A 140 2.31 18.02 -11.21
CA VAL A 140 3.07 18.31 -10.00
C VAL A 140 2.28 17.80 -8.80
N THR A 141 2.81 16.78 -8.12
CA THR A 141 2.28 16.28 -6.86
C THR A 141 3.15 16.81 -5.72
N ARG A 142 2.82 18.01 -5.22
CA ARG A 142 3.61 18.65 -4.15
C ARG A 142 3.38 17.93 -2.81
N TRP A 143 4.44 17.46 -2.17
CA TRP A 143 4.42 16.90 -0.82
C TRP A 143 5.20 17.77 0.15
N VAL A 144 4.74 17.87 1.40
CA VAL A 144 5.51 18.56 2.44
C VAL A 144 5.84 17.58 3.55
N THR A 145 7.11 17.53 3.95
CA THR A 145 7.50 16.82 5.16
C THR A 145 7.42 17.76 6.36
N VAL A 146 6.74 17.35 7.41
CA VAL A 146 6.67 18.07 8.69
C VAL A 146 7.27 17.18 9.77
N MET A 147 8.39 17.61 10.36
CA MET A 147 8.99 16.92 11.51
C MET A 147 8.36 17.43 12.79
N CYS A 148 7.86 16.52 13.61
CA CYS A 148 7.16 16.82 14.85
C CYS A 148 7.75 16.07 16.04
N LYS A 149 7.97 16.83 17.11
CA LYS A 149 8.71 16.41 18.28
C LYS A 149 7.76 16.26 19.46
N PHE A 150 7.62 15.05 19.99
CA PHE A 150 6.91 14.84 21.25
C PHE A 150 7.57 15.64 22.38
N SER A 151 6.78 16.24 23.27
CA SER A 151 7.30 17.18 24.28
C SER A 151 8.24 16.51 25.30
N ASP A 152 8.13 15.20 25.47
CA ASP A 152 8.89 14.37 26.42
C ASP A 152 10.08 13.63 25.79
N ILE A 153 10.27 13.72 24.48
CA ILE A 153 11.41 13.08 23.79
C ILE A 153 12.33 14.18 23.24
N ALA A 154 13.55 14.26 23.76
CA ALA A 154 14.50 15.29 23.39
C ALA A 154 15.23 15.02 22.06
N THR A 155 15.47 13.75 21.75
CA THR A 155 16.27 13.33 20.60
C THR A 155 15.57 13.66 19.29
N GLU A 156 16.33 14.20 18.35
CA GLU A 156 15.95 14.42 16.95
C GLU A 156 16.82 13.50 16.09
N GLN A 157 16.23 12.51 15.43
CA GLN A 157 16.98 11.40 14.82
C GLN A 157 17.73 11.83 13.56
N LYS A 158 17.22 12.84 12.88
CA LYS A 158 17.76 13.40 11.64
C LYS A 158 17.55 14.91 11.65
N ALA A 159 18.49 15.65 11.08
CA ALA A 159 18.38 17.09 10.94
C ALA A 159 17.51 17.48 9.75
N LEU A 160 16.90 18.67 9.77
CA LEU A 160 16.08 19.20 8.67
C LEU A 160 16.72 19.04 7.26
N PRO A 161 18.02 19.30 7.04
CA PRO A 161 18.64 19.12 5.72
C PRO A 161 18.54 17.70 5.17
N PHE A 162 18.51 16.67 6.02
CA PHE A 162 18.32 15.28 5.58
C PHE A 162 16.95 15.09 4.92
N PHE A 163 15.89 15.64 5.52
CA PHE A 163 14.54 15.52 4.98
C PHE A 163 14.33 16.43 3.77
N GLN A 164 14.97 17.59 3.73
CA GLN A 164 14.96 18.44 2.53
C GLN A 164 15.65 17.74 1.36
N SER A 165 16.79 17.09 1.60
CA SER A 165 17.52 16.37 0.56
C SER A 165 16.77 15.13 0.06
N GLN A 166 15.84 14.55 0.82
CA GLN A 166 15.01 13.44 0.34
C GLN A 166 14.16 13.80 -0.88
N TYR A 167 13.78 15.07 -1.09
CA TYR A 167 12.95 15.50 -2.23
C TYR A 167 13.72 15.76 -3.53
N GLY A 168 15.04 15.54 -3.56
CA GLY A 168 15.85 15.78 -4.75
C GLY A 168 15.58 14.84 -5.93
N GLU A 169 16.26 15.12 -7.05
CA GLU A 169 16.14 14.41 -8.33
C GLU A 169 17.34 13.46 -8.59
N GLY A 170 18.18 13.22 -7.58
CA GLY A 170 19.23 12.20 -7.61
C GLY A 170 18.69 10.80 -7.32
N VAL A 171 19.40 9.79 -7.80
CA VAL A 171 19.11 8.38 -7.49
C VAL A 171 19.00 8.16 -5.98
N GLY A 172 17.94 7.48 -5.55
CA GLY A 172 17.67 7.24 -4.12
C GLY A 172 17.00 8.41 -3.41
N GLN A 173 16.54 9.43 -4.12
CA GLN A 173 15.65 10.48 -3.61
C GLN A 173 14.22 10.30 -4.15
N LEU A 174 13.24 10.91 -3.47
CA LEU A 174 11.83 10.78 -3.78
C LEU A 174 11.47 11.40 -5.13
N GLY A 175 12.05 12.55 -5.49
CA GLY A 175 11.78 13.20 -6.78
C GLY A 175 12.14 12.29 -7.95
N HIS A 176 13.35 11.73 -7.92
CA HIS A 176 13.82 10.76 -8.91
C HIS A 176 12.95 9.50 -8.93
N TYR A 177 12.67 8.90 -7.76
CA TYR A 177 11.89 7.67 -7.66
C TYR A 177 10.49 7.83 -8.26
N TRP A 178 9.75 8.87 -7.85
CA TRP A 178 8.38 9.08 -8.29
C TRP A 178 8.31 9.46 -9.78
N ARG A 179 9.31 10.15 -10.33
CA ARG A 179 9.40 10.34 -11.79
C ARG A 179 9.63 9.03 -12.54
N GLU A 180 10.55 8.19 -12.06
CA GLU A 180 10.88 6.92 -12.70
C GLU A 180 9.69 5.96 -12.71
N VAL A 181 9.10 5.71 -11.54
CA VAL A 181 7.99 4.76 -11.37
C VAL A 181 6.68 5.24 -12.01
N SER A 182 6.54 6.55 -12.26
CA SER A 182 5.37 7.11 -12.95
C SER A 182 5.58 7.35 -14.44
N TYR A 183 6.72 6.99 -15.02
CA TYR A 183 7.06 7.35 -16.40
C TYR A 183 6.98 8.86 -16.68
N ASN A 184 7.49 9.67 -15.75
CA ASN A 184 7.42 11.13 -15.75
C ASN A 184 6.00 11.71 -15.73
N LYS A 185 4.97 10.92 -15.41
CA LYS A 185 3.59 11.41 -15.28
C LYS A 185 3.42 12.29 -14.05
N ILE A 186 4.20 12.06 -13.00
CA ILE A 186 4.29 12.96 -11.85
C ILE A 186 5.71 13.44 -11.58
N ASN A 187 5.79 14.54 -10.82
CA ASN A 187 7.00 14.99 -10.16
C ASN A 187 6.69 15.72 -8.86
N LEU A 188 7.71 15.85 -8.01
CA LEU A 188 7.58 16.44 -6.68
C LEU A 188 8.04 17.91 -6.63
N THR A 189 8.03 18.64 -7.75
CA THR A 189 8.49 20.05 -7.76
C THR A 189 7.73 20.88 -6.71
N GLY A 190 8.46 21.72 -5.96
CA GLY A 190 7.88 22.53 -4.87
C GLY A 190 7.67 21.78 -3.55
N SER A 191 8.02 20.49 -3.50
CA SER A 191 8.06 19.72 -2.26
C SER A 191 9.27 20.11 -1.40
N SER A 192 9.12 20.07 -0.08
CA SER A 192 10.18 20.41 0.87
C SER A 192 9.88 19.83 2.25
N ALA A 193 10.83 19.99 3.18
CA ALA A 193 10.67 19.61 4.58
C ALA A 193 10.77 20.84 5.50
N TYR A 194 10.10 20.75 6.66
CA TYR A 194 9.98 21.80 7.68
C TYR A 194 9.91 21.16 9.07
N GLY A 195 10.37 21.86 10.11
CA GLY A 195 10.38 21.39 11.50
C GLY A 195 11.79 21.16 12.03
N TRP A 196 12.04 20.73 13.26
CA TRP A 196 11.23 20.06 14.28
C TRP A 196 10.25 20.95 15.06
N PHE A 197 8.95 20.83 14.80
CA PHE A 197 7.92 21.52 15.56
C PHE A 197 7.61 20.78 16.86
N ALA A 198 7.56 21.50 17.99
CA ALA A 198 7.22 20.91 19.27
C ALA A 198 5.72 20.64 19.36
N LEU A 199 5.35 19.38 19.60
CA LEU A 199 3.99 19.01 19.94
C LEU A 199 3.65 19.49 21.36
N PRO A 200 2.40 19.91 21.62
CA PRO A 200 2.00 20.44 22.92
C PRO A 200 1.93 19.40 24.04
N GLN A 201 2.02 18.10 23.70
CA GLN A 201 1.76 16.99 24.61
C GLN A 201 2.85 15.92 24.51
N PRO A 202 3.05 15.09 25.55
CA PRO A 202 3.99 13.98 25.52
C PRO A 202 3.52 12.87 24.59
N ARG A 203 4.41 11.95 24.22
CA ARG A 203 4.08 10.78 23.38
C ARG A 203 2.87 10.01 23.90
N SER A 204 2.76 9.82 25.22
CA SER A 204 1.67 9.05 25.86
C SER A 204 0.27 9.65 25.67
N TYR A 205 0.16 10.92 25.28
CA TYR A 205 -1.12 11.54 24.92
C TYR A 205 -1.62 11.08 23.53
N TYR A 206 -0.68 10.89 22.60
CA TYR A 206 -0.96 10.50 21.22
C TYR A 206 -0.90 8.99 21.02
N VAL A 207 -0.07 8.29 21.79
CA VAL A 207 0.07 6.85 21.77
C VAL A 207 -0.42 6.32 23.11
N THR A 208 -1.65 5.82 23.10
CA THR A 208 -2.28 5.23 24.28
C THR A 208 -2.10 3.72 24.30
N GLN A 209 -2.32 3.09 25.45
CA GLN A 209 -2.35 1.62 25.55
C GLN A 209 -3.78 1.10 25.54
N GLU A 210 -4.07 0.19 24.62
CA GLU A 210 -5.32 -0.57 24.57
C GLU A 210 -4.98 -2.07 24.61
N ASN A 211 -5.54 -2.80 25.59
CA ASN A 211 -5.28 -4.23 25.79
C ASN A 211 -3.78 -4.59 25.86
N GLY A 212 -2.98 -3.72 26.50
CA GLY A 212 -1.54 -3.90 26.65
C GLY A 212 -0.73 -3.68 25.37
N LYS A 213 -1.34 -3.12 24.32
CA LYS A 213 -0.65 -2.74 23.08
C LYS A 213 -0.75 -1.24 22.85
N ASP A 214 0.34 -0.65 22.40
CA ASP A 214 0.34 0.74 21.96
C ASP A 214 -0.61 0.92 20.77
N LYS A 215 -1.25 2.09 20.71
CA LYS A 215 -2.16 2.51 19.65
C LYS A 215 -2.03 4.00 19.42
N ALA A 216 -1.68 4.37 18.20
CA ALA A 216 -1.53 5.76 17.80
C ALA A 216 -2.89 6.41 17.45
N ASP A 217 -3.12 7.61 17.97
CA ASP A 217 -4.23 8.48 17.57
C ASP A 217 -3.77 9.37 16.41
N LEU A 218 -3.88 8.83 15.19
CA LEU A 218 -3.43 9.47 13.95
C LEU A 218 -4.07 10.85 13.72
N LYS A 219 -5.32 11.03 14.18
CA LYS A 219 -6.04 12.30 14.06
C LYS A 219 -5.40 13.36 14.95
N LYS A 220 -5.16 13.05 16.23
CA LYS A 220 -4.49 14.01 17.14
C LYS A 220 -3.08 14.32 16.67
N LEU A 221 -2.34 13.30 16.22
CA LEU A 221 -1.01 13.48 15.66
C LEU A 221 -1.04 14.47 14.50
N PHE A 222 -1.92 14.27 13.51
CA PHE A 222 -2.04 15.17 12.36
C PHE A 222 -2.50 16.57 12.74
N ALA A 223 -3.50 16.69 13.60
CA ALA A 223 -4.03 17.98 14.03
C ALA A 223 -2.98 18.81 14.78
N ASP A 224 -2.33 18.26 15.79
CA ASP A 224 -1.43 19.04 16.65
C ASP A 224 -0.10 19.35 15.96
N CYS A 225 0.42 18.40 15.17
CA CYS A 225 1.62 18.65 14.36
C CYS A 225 1.35 19.64 13.23
N GLY A 226 0.21 19.50 12.55
CA GLY A 226 -0.22 20.44 11.51
C GLY A 226 -0.39 21.84 12.07
N ALA A 227 -1.09 21.99 13.20
CA ALA A 227 -1.29 23.28 13.87
C ALA A 227 0.04 23.92 14.30
N ALA A 228 1.00 23.13 14.78
CA ALA A 228 2.33 23.64 15.12
C ALA A 228 3.13 24.12 13.90
N ALA A 229 2.83 23.59 12.71
CA ALA A 229 3.51 23.91 11.46
C ALA A 229 2.76 24.92 10.56
N ASP A 230 1.48 25.19 10.81
CA ASP A 230 0.56 25.96 9.94
C ASP A 230 1.10 27.36 9.60
N ALA A 231 1.77 28.03 10.54
CA ALA A 231 2.36 29.35 10.29
C ALA A 231 3.58 29.31 9.34
N ALA A 232 4.20 28.15 9.15
CA ALA A 232 5.42 27.97 8.37
C ALA A 232 5.22 27.16 7.08
N VAL A 233 4.10 26.46 6.94
CA VAL A 233 3.85 25.50 5.85
C VAL A 233 2.49 25.77 5.24
N ASP A 234 2.46 26.04 3.93
CA ASP A 234 1.22 26.06 3.15
C ASP A 234 0.74 24.64 2.86
N PHE A 235 -0.28 24.20 3.59
CA PHE A 235 -1.02 22.94 3.41
C PHE A 235 -2.14 23.05 2.37
N GLY A 236 -2.50 24.27 1.96
CA GLY A 236 -3.60 24.51 1.02
C GLY A 236 -3.32 24.03 -0.41
N SER A 237 -2.03 23.89 -0.77
CA SER A 237 -1.56 23.58 -2.13
C SER A 237 -0.82 22.24 -2.24
N VAL A 238 -0.96 21.34 -1.26
CA VAL A 238 -0.25 20.04 -1.26
C VAL A 238 -1.11 18.90 -1.77
N GLN A 239 -0.45 17.95 -2.43
CA GLN A 239 -0.98 16.63 -2.69
C GLN A 239 -1.07 15.80 -1.40
N GLY A 240 -0.08 15.94 -0.51
CA GLY A 240 -0.02 15.22 0.76
C GLY A 240 1.04 15.74 1.74
N VAL A 241 0.99 15.24 2.96
CA VAL A 241 1.85 15.61 4.09
C VAL A 241 2.54 14.37 4.65
N ASN A 242 3.87 14.38 4.66
CA ASN A 242 4.67 13.36 5.30
C ASN A 242 5.04 13.80 6.72
N MET A 243 4.49 13.14 7.74
CA MET A 243 4.79 13.46 9.13
C MET A 243 5.93 12.58 9.65
N MET A 244 6.94 13.20 10.28
CA MET A 244 8.08 12.50 10.87
C MET A 244 8.06 12.71 12.37
N PHE A 245 7.97 11.64 13.15
CA PHE A 245 7.90 11.72 14.61
C PHE A 245 9.23 11.32 15.25
N ASN A 246 9.64 12.04 16.29
CA ASN A 246 10.88 11.73 16.99
C ASN A 246 10.78 10.57 18.00
N GLY A 247 9.72 9.78 17.93
CA GLY A 247 9.51 8.60 18.76
C GLY A 247 8.77 7.55 17.96
N ASP A 248 8.83 6.31 18.44
CA ASP A 248 7.98 5.27 17.89
C ASP A 248 6.50 5.64 18.05
N LEU A 249 5.65 5.17 17.15
CA LEU A 249 4.20 5.36 17.25
C LEU A 249 3.64 4.18 18.02
N ASP A 250 3.09 3.19 17.33
CA ASP A 250 2.53 1.97 17.91
C ASP A 250 3.15 0.69 17.33
N GLY A 251 4.40 0.78 16.89
CA GLY A 251 5.09 -0.25 16.11
C GLY A 251 4.77 -0.23 14.61
N TYR A 252 4.00 0.76 14.13
CA TYR A 252 3.63 0.90 12.73
C TYR A 252 4.03 2.27 12.17
N ALA A 253 4.37 2.29 10.88
CA ALA A 253 4.22 3.46 10.03
C ALA A 253 2.77 3.46 9.51
N TRP A 254 2.25 4.63 9.16
CA TRP A 254 0.89 4.72 8.64
C TRP A 254 0.81 5.60 7.40
N GLY A 255 -0.12 5.27 6.52
CA GLY A 255 -0.36 5.99 5.28
C GLY A 255 -1.84 6.06 4.94
N GLY A 256 -2.24 7.04 4.13
CA GLY A 256 -3.63 7.21 3.71
C GLY A 256 -4.06 8.67 3.72
N GLY A 257 -5.11 8.99 4.46
CA GLY A 257 -5.61 10.37 4.59
C GLY A 257 -6.07 10.75 5.99
N SER A 258 -6.15 12.04 6.26
CA SER A 258 -6.71 12.60 7.49
C SER A 258 -7.20 14.02 7.29
N CYS A 259 -7.98 14.51 8.26
CA CYS A 259 -8.52 15.85 8.28
C CYS A 259 -8.16 16.57 9.58
N ALA A 260 -7.78 17.84 9.48
CA ALA A 260 -7.47 18.70 10.62
C ALA A 260 -7.87 20.17 10.35
N PRO A 261 -8.12 20.99 11.39
CA PRO A 261 -8.32 22.42 11.23
C PRO A 261 -6.98 23.11 10.90
N LEU A 262 -6.73 23.37 9.62
CA LEU A 262 -5.50 23.97 9.08
C LEU A 262 -5.86 25.07 8.09
N GLU A 263 -4.94 26.00 7.82
CA GLU A 263 -5.12 27.08 6.83
C GLU A 263 -6.35 27.96 7.12
N GLY A 264 -6.68 28.16 8.41
CA GLY A 264 -7.88 28.87 8.84
C GLY A 264 -9.21 28.18 8.49
N ARG A 265 -9.18 26.92 8.03
CA ARG A 265 -10.36 26.11 7.69
C ARG A 265 -10.75 25.25 8.89
N ALA A 266 -12.05 25.04 9.09
CA ALA A 266 -12.54 24.13 10.13
C ALA A 266 -12.11 22.67 9.90
N SER A 267 -11.90 22.29 8.64
CA SER A 267 -11.40 20.98 8.26
C SER A 267 -10.71 21.05 6.88
N LEU A 268 -9.44 20.70 6.85
CA LEU A 268 -8.66 20.43 5.64
C LEU A 268 -8.34 18.95 5.63
N CYS A 269 -8.87 18.24 4.62
CA CYS A 269 -8.62 16.83 4.42
C CYS A 269 -7.59 16.64 3.31
N THR A 270 -6.54 15.86 3.57
CA THR A 270 -5.48 15.59 2.62
C THR A 270 -4.87 14.20 2.84
N ARG A 271 -3.92 13.83 1.99
CA ARG A 271 -3.13 12.60 2.12
C ARG A 271 -2.11 12.79 3.20
N VAL A 272 -1.98 11.83 4.11
CA VAL A 272 -1.11 11.94 5.26
C VAL A 272 -0.38 10.62 5.48
N THR A 273 0.88 10.70 5.88
CA THR A 273 1.67 9.57 6.38
C THR A 273 2.21 9.88 7.76
N TRP A 274 2.28 8.90 8.65
CA TRP A 274 2.84 9.02 10.00
C TRP A 274 4.03 8.09 10.13
N ASN A 275 5.24 8.66 10.13
CA ASN A 275 6.47 7.90 10.05
C ASN A 275 7.23 7.94 11.38
N PRO A 276 7.38 6.80 12.07
CA PRO A 276 8.33 6.66 13.17
C PRO A 276 9.79 6.59 12.65
N PRO A 277 10.79 6.69 13.55
CA PRO A 277 12.21 6.73 13.16
C PRO A 277 12.74 5.62 12.28
N TRP A 278 12.27 4.39 12.48
CA TRP A 278 12.68 3.26 11.66
C TRP A 278 12.18 3.38 10.21
N SER A 279 11.02 4.03 10.00
CA SER A 279 10.42 4.23 8.69
C SER A 279 11.20 5.27 7.91
N PHE A 280 11.32 6.51 8.39
CA PHE A 280 11.96 7.58 7.62
C PHE A 280 13.49 7.47 7.48
N SER A 281 14.12 6.58 8.24
CA SER A 281 15.53 6.21 8.04
C SER A 281 15.74 5.29 6.83
N ASN A 282 14.64 4.85 6.19
CA ASN A 282 14.60 4.04 4.98
C ASN A 282 13.66 4.68 3.97
N LEU A 283 14.08 4.85 2.73
CA LEU A 283 13.21 5.47 1.73
C LEU A 283 12.06 4.56 1.28
N ALA A 284 12.25 3.24 1.35
CA ALA A 284 11.24 2.26 0.94
C ALA A 284 9.93 2.36 1.75
N PRO A 285 9.94 2.32 3.10
CA PRO A 285 8.73 2.57 3.89
C PRO A 285 8.09 3.93 3.61
N LEU A 286 8.88 5.00 3.53
CA LEU A 286 8.31 6.32 3.23
C LEU A 286 7.59 6.36 1.87
N ALA A 287 8.18 5.76 0.83
CA ALA A 287 7.53 5.64 -0.47
C ALA A 287 6.29 4.72 -0.44
N HIS A 288 6.31 3.67 0.38
CA HIS A 288 5.16 2.80 0.64
C HIS A 288 3.99 3.60 1.22
N GLU A 289 4.23 4.39 2.28
CA GLU A 289 3.19 5.21 2.90
C GLU A 289 2.66 6.30 1.95
N MET A 290 3.55 6.90 1.15
CA MET A 290 3.14 7.82 0.09
C MET A 290 2.26 7.13 -0.96
N GLY A 291 2.53 5.86 -1.27
CA GLY A 291 1.69 5.00 -2.11
C GLY A 291 0.27 4.86 -1.56
N HIS A 292 0.13 4.57 -0.26
CA HIS A 292 -1.18 4.60 0.41
C HIS A 292 -1.86 5.97 0.33
N GLY A 293 -1.10 7.05 0.46
CA GLY A 293 -1.59 8.39 0.20
C GLY A 293 -2.16 8.53 -1.22
N TYR A 294 -1.48 8.01 -2.24
CA TYR A 294 -2.00 7.98 -3.61
C TYR A 294 -3.20 7.05 -3.84
N GLY A 295 -3.61 6.26 -2.84
CA GLY A 295 -4.76 5.35 -2.91
C GLY A 295 -4.39 3.93 -3.33
N LEU A 296 -3.10 3.57 -3.23
CA LEU A 296 -2.63 2.22 -3.47
C LEU A 296 -2.90 1.33 -2.25
N PRO A 297 -3.53 0.15 -2.42
CA PRO A 297 -3.62 -0.84 -1.36
C PRO A 297 -2.33 -1.64 -1.28
N HIS A 298 -2.20 -2.44 -0.23
CA HIS A 298 -1.22 -3.53 -0.22
C HIS A 298 -1.42 -4.45 -1.43
N SER A 299 -0.31 -4.93 -1.98
CA SER A 299 -0.25 -6.12 -2.83
C SER A 299 0.26 -7.30 -2.01
N ASP A 300 0.22 -8.49 -2.59
CA ASP A 300 0.40 -9.72 -1.83
C ASP A 300 0.98 -10.84 -2.71
N ASN A 301 1.15 -12.04 -2.16
CA ASN A 301 1.59 -13.24 -2.85
C ASN A 301 0.48 -14.33 -2.86
N SER A 302 0.64 -15.39 -3.66
CA SER A 302 -0.35 -16.47 -3.83
C SER A 302 -0.40 -17.58 -2.74
N ASP A 303 0.34 -17.47 -1.64
CA ASP A 303 0.42 -18.47 -0.57
C ASP A 303 -0.84 -18.57 0.31
N GLY A 304 -1.70 -17.55 0.27
CA GLY A 304 -3.04 -17.56 0.83
C GLY A 304 -3.10 -17.31 2.33
N ASP A 305 -2.06 -16.71 2.92
CA ASP A 305 -2.13 -16.20 4.28
C ASP A 305 -2.63 -14.73 4.35
N ASP A 306 -2.40 -14.03 5.46
CA ASP A 306 -2.79 -12.62 5.65
C ASP A 306 -1.56 -11.67 5.71
N ASP A 307 -0.34 -12.14 5.50
CA ASP A 307 0.91 -11.37 5.56
C ASP A 307 1.25 -10.76 4.20
N THR A 308 0.76 -9.55 3.97
CA THR A 308 0.96 -8.83 2.71
C THR A 308 2.41 -8.35 2.45
N TYR A 309 3.44 -8.80 3.18
CA TYR A 309 4.84 -8.35 3.03
C TYR A 309 5.78 -9.46 2.57
N ASP A 310 5.39 -10.09 1.49
CA ASP A 310 5.90 -11.36 1.00
C ASP A 310 6.07 -11.37 -0.54
N ASN A 311 5.67 -10.29 -1.22
CA ASN A 311 5.88 -10.06 -2.63
C ASN A 311 6.99 -8.99 -2.85
N PRO A 312 8.25 -9.41 -3.03
CA PRO A 312 9.39 -8.50 -3.19
C PRO A 312 9.51 -7.87 -4.58
N TRP A 313 8.51 -8.03 -5.45
CA TRP A 313 8.41 -7.33 -6.73
C TRP A 313 7.64 -6.00 -6.61
N ASP A 314 7.00 -5.73 -5.49
CA ASP A 314 6.21 -4.52 -5.27
C ASP A 314 6.57 -3.87 -3.93
N VAL A 315 6.89 -2.56 -3.96
CA VAL A 315 7.10 -1.82 -2.71
C VAL A 315 5.84 -1.79 -1.85
N MET A 316 4.63 -1.85 -2.43
CA MET A 316 3.36 -1.93 -1.70
C MET A 316 3.10 -3.31 -1.06
N SER A 317 4.05 -4.23 -1.17
CA SER A 317 4.13 -5.45 -0.36
C SER A 317 5.45 -5.43 0.40
N ASP A 318 6.54 -5.98 -0.18
CA ASP A 318 7.81 -6.11 0.51
C ASP A 318 8.88 -5.10 0.04
N GLY A 319 9.00 -4.00 0.80
CA GLY A 319 10.06 -3.00 0.66
C GLY A 319 11.46 -3.45 1.12
N TRP A 320 11.61 -4.62 1.75
CA TRP A 320 12.82 -5.00 2.50
C TRP A 320 13.65 -6.12 1.87
N SER A 321 13.03 -7.20 1.40
CA SER A 321 13.77 -8.28 0.73
C SER A 321 14.29 -7.83 -0.61
N ASN A 322 15.40 -8.38 -1.11
CA ASN A 322 15.89 -8.10 -2.47
C ASN A 322 16.04 -6.60 -2.80
N VAL A 323 16.40 -5.78 -1.80
CA VAL A 323 16.39 -4.32 -1.90
C VAL A 323 17.78 -3.74 -2.17
N VAL A 324 17.83 -2.72 -3.02
CA VAL A 324 19.04 -1.90 -3.18
C VAL A 324 19.23 -1.03 -1.93
N ARG A 325 20.42 -1.06 -1.34
CA ARG A 325 20.76 -0.26 -0.15
C ARG A 325 21.45 1.05 -0.53
N ASP A 326 21.11 2.09 0.21
CA ASP A 326 21.65 3.43 0.14
C ASP A 326 22.31 3.80 1.47
N ALA A 327 23.52 4.37 1.41
CA ALA A 327 24.25 4.75 2.62
C ALA A 327 23.59 5.92 3.38
N THR A 328 22.83 6.77 2.68
CA THR A 328 22.17 7.95 3.25
C THR A 328 20.74 7.63 3.64
N TYR A 329 19.97 7.02 2.73
CA TYR A 329 18.52 6.84 2.85
C TYR A 329 18.09 5.39 3.11
N GLY A 330 19.01 4.48 3.45
CA GLY A 330 18.68 3.11 3.84
C GLY A 330 18.15 2.25 2.70
N ALA A 331 17.07 1.50 2.90
CA ALA A 331 16.44 0.73 1.84
C ALA A 331 15.82 1.66 0.77
N ARG A 332 16.17 1.49 -0.51
CA ARG A 332 15.52 2.20 -1.61
C ARG A 332 14.21 1.50 -2.00
N PRO A 333 13.14 2.24 -2.33
CA PRO A 333 11.89 1.63 -2.78
C PRO A 333 12.09 0.90 -4.09
N LYS A 334 11.51 -0.28 -4.22
CA LYS A 334 11.35 -0.92 -5.53
C LYS A 334 10.22 -0.24 -6.29
N HIS A 335 10.05 -0.59 -7.55
CA HIS A 335 8.91 -0.11 -8.31
C HIS A 335 7.61 -0.74 -7.78
N ILE A 336 6.50 -0.01 -7.93
CA ILE A 336 5.16 -0.59 -7.75
C ILE A 336 4.83 -1.50 -8.94
N ASN A 337 4.02 -2.53 -8.70
CA ASN A 337 3.62 -3.46 -9.77
C ASN A 337 2.84 -2.75 -10.89
N ILE A 338 2.83 -3.32 -12.09
CA ILE A 338 2.22 -2.67 -13.26
C ILE A 338 0.73 -2.36 -13.07
N PHE A 339 0.01 -3.16 -12.28
CA PHE A 339 -1.40 -2.93 -12.00
C PHE A 339 -1.62 -1.73 -11.07
N GLN A 340 -0.71 -1.50 -10.11
CA GLN A 340 -0.69 -0.28 -9.28
C GLN A 340 -0.42 0.96 -10.15
N ARG A 341 0.48 0.86 -11.14
CA ARG A 341 0.70 1.95 -12.11
C ARG A 341 -0.53 2.21 -12.95
N HIS A 342 -1.20 1.15 -13.42
CA HIS A 342 -2.45 1.26 -14.15
C HIS A 342 -3.53 1.93 -13.29
N ARG A 343 -3.63 1.57 -12.02
CA ARG A 343 -4.53 2.20 -11.02
C ARG A 343 -4.32 3.70 -10.94
N LEU A 344 -3.10 4.19 -11.02
CA LEU A 344 -2.79 5.62 -11.00
C LEU A 344 -2.86 6.29 -12.39
N SER A 345 -3.28 5.56 -13.43
CA SER A 345 -3.31 5.99 -14.83
C SER A 345 -1.93 6.32 -15.41
N TRP A 346 -0.88 5.60 -14.97
CA TRP A 346 0.48 5.82 -15.46
C TRP A 346 0.85 4.95 -16.66
N VAL A 347 0.16 3.82 -16.86
CA VAL A 347 0.36 2.99 -18.05
C VAL A 347 -0.48 3.54 -19.19
N ASP A 348 0.16 4.08 -20.24
CA ASP A 348 -0.57 4.58 -21.41
C ASP A 348 -1.30 3.44 -22.14
N ALA A 349 -2.48 3.72 -22.70
CA ALA A 349 -3.31 2.70 -23.37
C ALA A 349 -2.57 1.95 -24.50
N ALA A 350 -1.68 2.61 -25.22
CA ALA A 350 -0.88 1.99 -26.28
C ALA A 350 0.12 0.93 -25.76
N ARG A 351 0.45 0.97 -24.47
CA ARG A 351 1.34 0.01 -23.80
C ARG A 351 0.57 -1.09 -23.07
N GLN A 352 -0.76 -1.10 -23.21
CA GLN A 352 -1.63 -2.10 -22.65
C GLN A 352 -2.17 -2.99 -23.76
N GLN A 353 -2.17 -4.29 -23.53
CA GLN A 353 -2.85 -5.24 -24.39
C GLN A 353 -3.78 -6.10 -23.54
N VAL A 354 -5.04 -6.22 -23.97
CA VAL A 354 -6.04 -7.02 -23.29
C VAL A 354 -6.45 -8.17 -24.18
N LEU A 355 -6.35 -9.39 -23.65
CA LEU A 355 -6.84 -10.61 -24.28
C LEU A 355 -8.11 -11.03 -23.55
N THR A 356 -9.22 -10.97 -24.27
CA THR A 356 -10.54 -11.29 -23.74
C THR A 356 -10.78 -12.80 -23.73
N LEU A 357 -11.66 -13.25 -22.85
CA LEU A 357 -12.17 -14.62 -22.90
C LEU A 357 -12.75 -14.96 -24.30
N GLY A 358 -12.46 -16.16 -24.78
CA GLY A 358 -12.92 -16.63 -26.10
C GLY A 358 -12.02 -16.20 -27.26
N ASP A 359 -10.95 -15.46 -27.00
CA ASP A 359 -9.95 -15.13 -27.99
C ASP A 359 -9.15 -16.38 -28.40
N ILE A 360 -9.45 -16.90 -29.59
CA ILE A 360 -8.82 -18.12 -30.12
C ILE A 360 -7.51 -17.86 -30.86
N ALA A 361 -7.11 -16.59 -31.05
CA ALA A 361 -5.91 -16.27 -31.80
C ALA A 361 -4.65 -16.48 -30.93
N THR A 362 -3.64 -17.09 -31.54
CA THR A 362 -2.29 -17.13 -30.96
C THR A 362 -1.54 -15.87 -31.42
N ARG A 363 -1.00 -15.11 -30.47
CA ARG A 363 -0.25 -13.87 -30.71
C ARG A 363 1.17 -13.98 -30.17
N GLN A 364 2.09 -13.33 -30.86
CA GLN A 364 3.37 -12.97 -30.27
C GLN A 364 3.28 -11.55 -29.71
N ILE A 365 3.70 -11.38 -28.45
CA ILE A 365 3.64 -10.12 -27.73
C ILE A 365 5.04 -9.79 -27.24
N ALA A 366 5.61 -8.69 -27.72
CA ALA A 366 6.80 -8.10 -27.11
C ALA A 366 6.38 -7.37 -25.83
N LEU A 367 6.70 -7.96 -24.68
CA LEU A 367 6.44 -7.40 -23.35
C LEU A 367 7.73 -6.75 -22.86
N ASP A 368 7.82 -5.43 -22.96
CA ASP A 368 8.97 -4.65 -22.51
C ASP A 368 9.02 -4.52 -20.98
N TYR A 369 10.23 -4.35 -20.44
CA TYR A 369 10.46 -4.16 -19.02
C TYR A 369 9.69 -2.97 -18.47
N ALA A 370 9.10 -3.15 -17.30
CA ALA A 370 8.24 -2.16 -16.66
C ALA A 370 8.97 -0.86 -16.31
N HIS A 371 10.30 -0.84 -16.17
CA HIS A 371 11.04 0.41 -15.88
C HIS A 371 11.25 1.31 -17.12
N LEU A 372 11.04 0.80 -18.35
CA LEU A 372 11.34 1.53 -19.59
C LEU A 372 10.28 2.59 -19.88
N ALA A 373 10.53 3.85 -19.50
CA ALA A 373 9.57 4.94 -19.69
C ALA A 373 9.24 5.23 -21.18
N GLY A 374 10.17 4.98 -22.08
CA GLY A 374 10.04 5.24 -23.53
C GLY A 374 9.66 4.02 -24.37
N SER A 375 9.12 2.95 -23.76
CA SER A 375 8.72 1.76 -24.51
C SER A 375 7.61 2.09 -25.53
N GLY A 376 7.78 1.58 -26.75
CA GLY A 376 6.75 1.57 -27.79
C GLY A 376 5.95 0.27 -27.86
N ASN A 377 6.27 -0.71 -27.00
CA ASN A 377 5.63 -2.03 -26.96
C ASN A 377 4.69 -2.14 -25.75
N VAL A 378 4.12 -3.33 -25.57
CA VAL A 378 3.30 -3.66 -24.41
C VAL A 378 4.18 -3.67 -23.16
N GLN A 379 3.73 -3.03 -22.09
CA GLN A 379 4.31 -3.16 -20.74
C GLN A 379 3.33 -3.79 -19.75
N MET A 380 2.03 -3.83 -20.10
CA MET A 380 0.99 -4.48 -19.33
C MET A 380 0.14 -5.36 -20.24
N LEU A 381 0.21 -6.68 -20.03
CA LEU A 381 -0.69 -7.61 -20.67
C LEU A 381 -1.79 -8.03 -19.67
N VAL A 382 -3.04 -7.97 -20.08
CA VAL A 382 -4.20 -8.39 -19.28
C VAL A 382 -4.84 -9.61 -19.90
N LEU A 383 -5.07 -10.65 -19.11
CA LEU A 383 -5.82 -11.85 -19.48
C LEU A 383 -7.13 -11.85 -18.71
N SER A 384 -8.24 -11.61 -19.40
CA SER A 384 -9.58 -11.64 -18.79
C SER A 384 -10.05 -13.07 -18.60
N LEU A 385 -10.64 -13.38 -17.43
CA LEU A 385 -11.32 -14.64 -17.18
C LEU A 385 -12.84 -14.51 -17.29
N SER A 386 -13.54 -15.59 -16.93
CA SER A 386 -15.00 -15.62 -16.86
C SER A 386 -15.53 -14.50 -15.96
N PRO A 387 -16.36 -13.59 -16.49
CA PRO A 387 -16.90 -12.50 -15.71
C PRO A 387 -17.81 -13.06 -14.61
N GLN A 388 -17.71 -12.47 -13.42
CA GLN A 388 -18.62 -12.75 -12.31
C GLN A 388 -19.85 -11.83 -12.39
N ALA A 389 -20.97 -12.26 -11.80
CA ALA A 389 -22.19 -11.46 -11.75
C ALA A 389 -21.96 -10.10 -11.07
N ASP A 390 -21.16 -10.09 -10.01
CA ASP A 390 -20.54 -8.88 -9.50
C ASP A 390 -19.26 -8.60 -10.32
N PRO A 391 -19.23 -7.53 -11.13
CA PRO A 391 -18.05 -7.22 -11.93
C PRO A 391 -16.82 -6.89 -11.09
N TYR A 392 -16.95 -6.47 -9.82
CA TYR A 392 -15.83 -6.22 -8.91
C TYR A 392 -15.25 -7.50 -8.29
N ALA A 393 -15.97 -8.61 -8.39
CA ALA A 393 -15.49 -9.94 -8.05
C ALA A 393 -14.83 -10.66 -9.24
N THR A 394 -14.80 -10.04 -10.43
CA THR A 394 -14.18 -10.65 -11.61
C THR A 394 -12.66 -10.68 -11.46
N VAL A 395 -12.08 -11.88 -11.57
CA VAL A 395 -10.63 -12.09 -11.55
C VAL A 395 -10.06 -11.83 -12.94
N VAL A 396 -8.95 -11.10 -13.01
CA VAL A 396 -8.10 -11.08 -14.21
C VAL A 396 -6.66 -11.35 -13.81
N TYR A 397 -5.83 -11.66 -14.80
CA TYR A 397 -4.39 -11.75 -14.62
C TYR A 397 -3.68 -10.64 -15.37
N THR A 398 -2.69 -10.01 -14.74
CA THR A 398 -1.84 -9.01 -15.39
C THR A 398 -0.40 -9.48 -15.41
N LEU A 399 0.29 -9.25 -16.52
CA LEU A 399 1.68 -9.65 -16.69
C LEU A 399 2.54 -8.40 -16.90
N GLU A 400 3.70 -8.39 -16.25
CA GLU A 400 4.76 -7.41 -16.45
C GLU A 400 6.12 -8.10 -16.58
N ALA A 401 7.04 -7.48 -17.30
CA ALA A 401 8.43 -7.91 -17.33
C ALA A 401 9.26 -7.09 -16.34
N ARG A 402 10.04 -7.76 -15.49
CA ARG A 402 10.95 -7.14 -14.53
C ARG A 402 12.39 -7.60 -14.79
N LYS A 403 13.34 -6.72 -14.53
CA LYS A 403 14.77 -6.96 -14.73
C LYS A 403 15.54 -6.53 -13.51
N ARG A 404 16.50 -7.36 -13.10
CA ARG A 404 17.42 -7.06 -12.00
C ARG A 404 18.47 -6.05 -12.46
N GLU A 405 18.05 -4.79 -12.63
CA GLU A 405 18.94 -3.71 -13.02
C GLU A 405 18.48 -2.35 -12.51
N GLY A 406 19.31 -1.34 -12.72
CA GLY A 406 18.96 0.04 -12.38
C GLY A 406 19.04 0.34 -10.88
N ALA A 407 18.65 1.58 -10.56
CA ALA A 407 18.86 2.20 -9.26
C ALA A 407 18.00 1.63 -8.12
N TYR A 408 16.84 1.09 -8.47
CA TYR A 408 15.81 0.64 -7.54
C TYR A 408 15.54 -0.87 -7.64
N GLU A 409 15.78 -1.46 -8.83
CA GLU A 409 15.48 -2.86 -9.12
C GLU A 409 16.74 -3.75 -9.24
N GLY A 410 17.93 -3.19 -9.06
CA GLY A 410 19.21 -3.90 -9.19
C GLY A 410 19.46 -5.06 -8.22
N SER A 411 18.56 -5.29 -7.27
CA SER A 411 18.64 -6.39 -6.29
C SER A 411 17.48 -7.37 -6.35
N LEU A 412 16.59 -7.25 -7.35
CA LEU A 412 15.50 -8.21 -7.60
C LEU A 412 16.01 -9.66 -7.71
N ALA A 413 15.12 -10.61 -7.45
CA ALA A 413 15.46 -12.04 -7.45
C ALA A 413 15.94 -12.53 -8.83
N GLY A 414 15.45 -11.91 -9.91
CA GLY A 414 15.84 -12.26 -11.27
C GLY A 414 15.23 -11.37 -12.35
N ASP A 415 15.52 -11.76 -13.59
CA ASP A 415 14.87 -11.23 -14.79
C ASP A 415 13.75 -12.20 -15.14
N ALA A 416 12.50 -11.74 -15.13
CA ALA A 416 11.35 -12.60 -15.29
C ALA A 416 10.12 -11.85 -15.76
N VAL A 417 9.17 -12.61 -16.29
CA VAL A 417 7.78 -12.18 -16.38
C VAL A 417 7.13 -12.50 -15.05
N ILE A 418 6.51 -11.50 -14.42
CA ILE A 418 5.74 -11.65 -13.19
C ILE A 418 4.27 -11.62 -13.55
N ILE A 419 3.53 -12.62 -13.06
CA ILE A 419 2.10 -12.75 -13.28
C ILE A 419 1.40 -12.39 -11.98
N HIS A 420 0.46 -11.44 -12.04
CA HIS A 420 -0.36 -11.05 -10.90
C HIS A 420 -1.80 -11.49 -11.11
N LYS A 421 -2.38 -12.17 -10.12
CA LYS A 421 -3.83 -12.37 -10.01
C LYS A 421 -4.44 -11.12 -9.39
N ILE A 422 -5.45 -10.54 -10.03
CA ILE A 422 -6.18 -9.39 -9.49
C ILE A 422 -7.52 -9.88 -8.94
N GLN A 423 -7.78 -9.62 -7.66
CA GLN A 423 -9.05 -9.97 -6.98
C GLN A 423 -9.31 -9.03 -5.78
N ALA A 424 -10.41 -9.25 -5.05
CA ALA A 424 -10.67 -8.60 -3.76
C ALA A 424 -10.55 -7.07 -3.78
N SER A 425 -11.35 -6.39 -4.60
CA SER A 425 -11.29 -4.93 -4.80
C SER A 425 -9.95 -4.45 -5.40
N GLY A 426 -9.31 -5.30 -6.22
CA GLY A 426 -8.15 -4.90 -6.99
C GLY A 426 -6.80 -5.12 -6.32
N THR A 427 -6.72 -5.93 -5.27
CA THR A 427 -5.43 -6.38 -4.73
C THR A 427 -4.74 -7.26 -5.77
N ALA A 428 -3.46 -7.01 -5.99
CA ALA A 428 -2.61 -7.78 -6.88
C ALA A 428 -1.83 -8.83 -6.08
N TYR A 429 -1.94 -10.09 -6.50
CA TYR A 429 -1.28 -11.23 -5.88
C TYR A 429 -0.26 -11.81 -6.86
N SER A 430 1.04 -11.79 -6.53
CA SER A 430 2.06 -12.45 -7.33
C SER A 430 1.80 -13.95 -7.38
N VAL A 431 1.72 -14.52 -8.58
CA VAL A 431 1.44 -15.95 -8.79
C VAL A 431 2.72 -16.75 -8.68
N ASP A 432 2.68 -17.78 -7.84
CA ASP A 432 3.68 -18.84 -7.77
C ASP A 432 3.14 -20.13 -8.40
N ALA A 433 3.93 -20.74 -9.27
CA ALA A 433 3.62 -22.02 -9.91
C ALA A 433 4.03 -23.25 -9.07
N ASP A 434 4.78 -23.07 -7.99
CA ASP A 434 5.12 -24.13 -7.05
C ASP A 434 3.87 -24.56 -6.25
N VAL A 435 3.85 -25.82 -5.80
CA VAL A 435 2.79 -26.36 -4.93
C VAL A 435 3.43 -27.01 -3.70
N PRO A 436 3.22 -26.45 -2.49
CA PRO A 436 2.54 -25.17 -2.22
C PRO A 436 3.34 -23.96 -2.74
N PRO A 437 2.69 -22.79 -2.94
CA PRO A 437 3.38 -21.53 -3.17
C PRO A 437 4.40 -21.22 -2.08
N ALA A 438 5.47 -20.51 -2.43
CA ALA A 438 6.45 -20.03 -1.46
C ALA A 438 5.88 -18.90 -0.59
N ASN A 439 6.31 -18.86 0.67
CA ASN A 439 5.99 -17.78 1.62
C ASN A 439 6.58 -16.41 1.22
N THR A 440 7.45 -16.38 0.22
CA THR A 440 7.98 -15.14 -0.34
C THR A 440 8.18 -15.36 -1.82
N SER A 441 7.59 -14.52 -2.65
CA SER A 441 7.64 -14.61 -4.12
C SER A 441 9.00 -14.16 -4.68
N ASN A 442 10.10 -14.74 -4.22
CA ASN A 442 11.45 -14.59 -4.81
C ASN A 442 12.09 -15.92 -5.22
N ASN A 443 11.30 -16.99 -5.27
CA ASN A 443 11.66 -18.31 -5.74
C ASN A 443 11.50 -18.46 -7.27
N GLU A 444 11.95 -19.58 -7.81
CA GLU A 444 11.81 -19.89 -9.24
C GLU A 444 10.36 -20.09 -9.69
N GLY A 445 9.45 -20.51 -8.81
CA GLY A 445 8.04 -20.71 -9.15
C GLY A 445 7.27 -19.41 -9.39
N SER A 446 7.71 -18.28 -8.80
CA SER A 446 7.15 -16.94 -9.03
C SER A 446 7.83 -16.17 -10.18
N MET A 447 8.87 -16.74 -10.81
CA MET A 447 9.65 -16.11 -11.88
C MET A 447 9.48 -16.87 -13.20
N PHE A 448 8.60 -16.40 -14.09
CA PHE A 448 8.41 -17.03 -15.40
C PHE A 448 9.49 -16.62 -16.38
N LYS A 449 10.34 -17.58 -16.78
CA LYS A 449 11.54 -17.40 -17.61
C LYS A 449 11.40 -18.05 -18.99
N VAL A 450 12.36 -17.77 -19.87
CA VAL A 450 12.40 -18.31 -21.24
C VAL A 450 12.28 -19.83 -21.24
N GLY A 451 11.38 -20.33 -22.09
CA GLY A 451 11.03 -21.75 -22.21
C GLY A 451 9.87 -22.18 -21.32
N GLU A 452 9.48 -21.37 -20.34
CA GLU A 452 8.40 -21.72 -19.41
C GLU A 452 7.02 -21.35 -19.95
N ARG A 453 6.04 -22.12 -19.51
CA ARG A 453 4.64 -21.98 -19.91
C ARG A 453 3.74 -21.99 -18.69
N TRP A 454 2.82 -21.05 -18.64
CA TRP A 454 1.79 -20.93 -17.61
C TRP A 454 0.40 -20.98 -18.24
N LEU A 455 -0.56 -21.54 -17.52
CA LEU A 455 -1.97 -21.60 -17.91
C LEU A 455 -2.79 -20.86 -16.86
N THR A 456 -3.75 -20.05 -17.31
CA THR A 456 -4.79 -19.54 -16.41
C THR A 456 -5.53 -20.70 -15.75
N PRO A 457 -6.04 -20.58 -14.50
CA PRO A 457 -6.74 -21.66 -13.81
C PRO A 457 -7.95 -22.24 -14.59
N GLU A 458 -8.65 -21.40 -15.36
CA GLU A 458 -9.79 -21.83 -16.20
C GLU A 458 -9.35 -22.52 -17.51
N GLY A 459 -8.05 -22.62 -17.79
CA GLY A 459 -7.54 -23.16 -19.05
C GLY A 459 -7.93 -22.33 -20.27
N THR A 460 -8.15 -21.03 -20.12
CA THR A 460 -8.61 -20.14 -21.21
C THR A 460 -7.45 -19.50 -21.96
N HIS A 461 -6.35 -19.22 -21.27
CA HIS A 461 -5.14 -18.66 -21.86
C HIS A 461 -3.90 -19.48 -21.48
N ALA A 462 -3.04 -19.69 -22.47
CA ALA A 462 -1.70 -20.23 -22.31
C ALA A 462 -0.68 -19.14 -22.64
N VAL A 463 0.24 -18.87 -21.71
CA VAL A 463 1.34 -17.93 -21.87
C VAL A 463 2.62 -18.73 -21.93
N THR A 464 3.41 -18.56 -22.98
CA THR A 464 4.77 -19.13 -23.09
C THR A 464 5.78 -18.02 -23.24
N VAL A 465 6.78 -17.96 -22.37
CA VAL A 465 7.91 -17.02 -22.51
C VAL A 465 8.88 -17.61 -23.52
N THR A 466 8.92 -17.06 -24.73
CA THR A 466 9.64 -17.69 -25.85
C THR A 466 11.07 -17.23 -26.00
N ALA A 467 11.36 -15.97 -25.67
CA ALA A 467 12.70 -15.41 -25.71
C ALA A 467 12.81 -14.21 -24.77
N GLN A 468 14.02 -13.90 -24.32
CA GLN A 468 14.36 -12.62 -23.73
C GLN A 468 14.87 -11.70 -24.84
N THR A 469 14.46 -10.44 -24.84
CA THR A 469 14.93 -9.41 -25.76
C THR A 469 15.82 -8.42 -25.01
N ALA A 470 16.41 -7.47 -25.72
CA ALA A 470 17.17 -6.40 -25.07
C ALA A 470 16.30 -5.52 -24.16
N THR A 471 15.00 -5.42 -24.46
CA THR A 471 14.04 -4.52 -23.81
C THR A 471 12.99 -5.24 -22.97
N GLY A 472 12.97 -6.58 -22.93
CA GLY A 472 11.95 -7.34 -22.22
C GLY A 472 11.92 -8.82 -22.58
N PHE A 473 10.72 -9.35 -22.83
CA PHE A 473 10.49 -10.73 -23.24
C PHE A 473 9.55 -10.81 -24.44
N LEU A 474 9.71 -11.85 -25.25
CA LEU A 474 8.74 -12.23 -26.28
C LEU A 474 7.84 -13.34 -25.73
N LEU A 475 6.54 -13.08 -25.69
CA LEU A 475 5.53 -14.04 -25.24
C LEU A 475 4.76 -14.61 -26.43
N THR A 476 4.42 -15.89 -26.36
CA THR A 476 3.36 -16.47 -27.20
C THR A 476 2.13 -16.69 -26.32
N VAL A 477 1.01 -16.06 -26.67
CA VAL A 477 -0.23 -16.10 -25.89
C VAL A 477 -1.42 -16.48 -26.76
N GLY A 478 -2.23 -17.41 -26.30
CA GLY A 478 -3.42 -17.87 -27.01
C GLY A 478 -4.14 -18.98 -26.24
N PRO A 479 -5.16 -19.65 -26.82
CA PRO A 479 -5.82 -20.77 -26.16
C PRO A 479 -4.81 -21.92 -25.93
N PRO A 480 -4.97 -22.72 -24.85
CA PRO A 480 -4.13 -23.90 -24.68
C PRO A 480 -4.37 -24.87 -25.83
N ARG A 481 -3.32 -25.10 -26.63
CA ARG A 481 -3.30 -26.23 -27.54
C ARG A 481 -3.26 -27.51 -26.70
N VAL A 482 -4.30 -28.34 -26.81
CA VAL A 482 -4.32 -29.69 -26.25
C VAL A 482 -3.26 -30.49 -27.01
N MET A 483 -2.06 -30.57 -26.43
CA MET A 483 -1.13 -31.65 -26.74
C MET A 483 -1.33 -32.71 -25.66
N SER A 484 -1.27 -33.99 -26.03
CA SER A 484 -1.78 -35.15 -25.31
C SER A 484 -1.15 -35.46 -23.94
N ALA A 485 -0.40 -34.54 -23.33
CA ALA A 485 0.15 -34.68 -21.99
C ALA A 485 0.22 -33.31 -21.28
N PRO A 486 -0.33 -33.16 -20.06
CA PRO A 486 -0.02 -32.03 -19.19
C PRO A 486 1.47 -32.03 -18.86
N LEU A 487 2.12 -30.87 -18.89
CA LEU A 487 3.41 -30.71 -18.21
C LEU A 487 3.16 -30.90 -16.70
N PRO A 488 3.94 -31.75 -16.00
CA PRO A 488 3.74 -31.95 -14.57
C PRO A 488 3.99 -30.63 -13.82
N PRO A 489 3.22 -30.32 -12.77
CA PRO A 489 3.51 -29.20 -11.89
C PRO A 489 4.92 -29.32 -11.31
N ARG A 490 5.60 -28.20 -11.10
CA ARG A 490 6.88 -28.18 -10.38
C ARG A 490 6.60 -28.52 -8.92
N LEU A 491 6.82 -29.78 -8.56
CA LEU A 491 6.82 -30.21 -7.18
C LEU A 491 8.13 -29.73 -6.54
N GLN A 492 8.05 -29.04 -5.41
CA GLN A 492 9.23 -28.81 -4.59
C GLN A 492 9.81 -30.17 -4.20
N ALA A 493 11.12 -30.36 -4.44
CA ALA A 493 11.81 -31.53 -3.93
C ALA A 493 11.71 -31.50 -2.40
N SER A 494 11.01 -32.49 -1.82
CA SER A 494 10.91 -32.63 -0.37
C SER A 494 12.31 -32.75 0.24
N GLY A 495 12.76 -31.68 0.90
CA GLY A 495 14.00 -31.69 1.69
C GLY A 495 15.23 -31.09 0.98
N VAL A 496 15.22 -29.79 0.76
CA VAL A 496 16.42 -28.97 0.94
C VAL A 496 15.99 -27.74 1.73
N SER A 497 16.24 -27.74 3.04
CA SER A 497 16.19 -26.52 3.84
C SER A 497 16.92 -25.43 3.10
N ALA A 498 16.31 -24.24 2.99
CA ALA A 498 16.94 -23.04 2.48
C ALA A 498 18.39 -22.99 2.98
N SER A 499 19.35 -23.18 2.06
CA SER A 499 20.75 -23.03 2.41
C SER A 499 20.90 -21.58 2.82
N SER A 500 21.10 -21.38 4.12
CA SER A 500 21.65 -20.17 4.68
C SER A 500 22.91 -19.85 3.87
N ALA A 501 22.81 -18.87 2.96
CA ALA A 501 23.97 -18.32 2.30
C ALA A 501 24.86 -17.74 3.41
N ALA A 502 25.88 -18.51 3.76
CA ALA A 502 26.91 -18.10 4.70
C ALA A 502 27.56 -16.83 4.17
N SER A 503 27.58 -15.81 5.01
CA SER A 503 28.48 -14.67 4.91
C SER A 503 29.91 -15.16 4.75
N SER A 504 30.46 -15.12 3.54
CA SER A 504 31.90 -15.26 3.33
C SER A 504 32.55 -13.89 3.34
N THR A 505 33.41 -13.77 4.34
CA THR A 505 34.33 -12.70 4.68
C THR A 505 35.28 -12.31 3.56
N GLY A 506 35.47 -10.99 3.40
CA GLY A 506 36.77 -10.34 3.26
C GLY A 506 37.73 -10.86 2.17
N ALA A 507 37.66 -10.26 0.99
CA ALA A 507 38.81 -10.21 0.10
C ALA A 507 39.86 -9.24 0.70
N GLN A 508 40.80 -9.77 1.47
CA GLN A 508 42.04 -9.08 1.79
C GLN A 508 43.03 -9.28 0.65
N VAL A 509 43.48 -8.15 0.12
CA VAL A 509 44.61 -7.98 -0.79
C VAL A 509 45.88 -8.47 -0.10
N ALA A 510 46.60 -9.37 -0.75
CA ALA A 510 47.95 -9.78 -0.35
C ALA A 510 48.99 -8.73 -0.76
N PRO A 511 50.04 -8.52 0.05
CA PRO A 511 51.35 -8.18 -0.47
C PRO A 511 52.33 -9.32 -0.22
N GLU A 512 53.10 -9.66 -1.25
CA GLU A 512 54.32 -10.46 -1.16
C GLU A 512 55.38 -9.72 -0.33
N GLY A 513 56.15 -10.45 0.48
CA GLY A 513 57.32 -9.90 1.17
C GLY A 513 57.84 -10.82 2.27
N GLU A 514 58.96 -11.46 1.98
CA GLU A 514 59.65 -12.52 2.73
C GLU A 514 60.04 -12.26 4.21
N ARG A 515 60.16 -13.40 4.91
CA ARG A 515 61.19 -13.83 5.89
C ARG A 515 61.09 -13.46 7.38
N ALA A 516 60.93 -14.56 8.12
CA ALA A 516 61.78 -15.04 9.22
C ALA A 516 61.43 -14.70 10.68
N SER A 517 61.66 -15.74 11.48
CA SER A 517 61.28 -16.02 12.85
C SER A 517 61.92 -15.13 13.91
N SER A 518 61.24 -14.94 15.04
CA SER A 518 61.66 -15.56 16.31
C SER A 518 60.68 -15.20 17.44
N THR A 519 60.23 -16.24 18.13
CA THR A 519 59.61 -16.21 19.45
C THR A 519 60.57 -15.62 20.50
N GLU A 520 60.09 -14.72 21.36
CA GLU A 520 60.59 -14.66 22.73
C GLU A 520 59.50 -14.23 23.71
N ARG A 521 59.41 -15.02 24.78
CA ARG A 521 58.42 -14.98 25.85
C ARG A 521 59.20 -14.51 27.08
N CYS A 522 58.83 -13.38 27.68
CA CYS A 522 59.36 -12.99 28.99
C CYS A 522 58.24 -12.54 29.94
N SER A 523 58.34 -13.07 31.15
CA SER A 523 57.35 -13.15 32.20
C SER A 523 57.35 -11.91 33.11
N ARG A 524 56.22 -11.72 33.78
CA ARG A 524 55.90 -10.73 34.83
C ARG A 524 57.03 -10.35 35.80
N MET A 525 57.12 -9.06 36.15
CA MET A 525 57.14 -8.59 37.54
C MET A 525 56.87 -7.07 37.69
N GLY A 526 56.02 -6.72 38.67
CA GLY A 526 56.21 -5.66 39.66
C GLY A 526 56.50 -4.19 39.25
N SER A 527 55.50 -3.33 39.48
CA SER A 527 55.57 -1.94 39.96
C SER A 527 56.51 -0.90 39.31
N ALA A 528 55.89 0.23 38.98
CA ALA A 528 56.40 1.60 39.01
C ALA A 528 57.25 2.14 37.84
N ARG A 529 56.69 3.20 37.26
CA ARG A 529 57.30 4.31 36.50
C ARG A 529 57.70 4.06 35.04
N ALA A 530 57.45 5.14 34.30
CA ALA A 530 57.53 5.28 32.87
C ALA A 530 58.97 5.16 32.34
N ALA A 531 59.10 4.59 31.15
CA ALA A 531 60.12 5.01 30.21
C ALA A 531 59.59 4.79 28.79
N ALA A 532 59.38 5.89 28.09
CA ALA A 532 59.17 5.93 26.66
C ALA A 532 60.39 5.35 25.94
N CYS A 533 60.17 4.60 24.87
CA CYS A 533 61.16 4.48 23.81
C CYS A 533 60.53 4.85 22.48
N THR A 534 61.22 5.77 21.84
CA THR A 534 60.91 6.58 20.70
C THR A 534 61.11 5.82 19.39
N THR A 535 60.37 6.27 18.38
CA THR A 535 60.59 6.07 16.96
C THR A 535 62.03 6.28 16.52
N ARG A 536 62.55 5.40 15.65
CA ARG A 536 63.39 5.83 14.52
C ARG A 536 63.24 4.88 13.33
N GLU A 537 63.08 5.51 12.18
CA GLU A 537 62.86 4.98 10.84
C GLU A 537 63.95 3.99 10.37
N ARG A 538 63.52 2.99 9.60
CA ARG A 538 63.76 2.94 8.15
C ARG A 538 62.57 2.32 7.44
#